data_AF-A0A2W6W9X1-F1
#
_entry.id   AF-A0A2W6W9X1-F1
#
_cell.length_a   1.000
_cell.length_b   1.000
_cell.length_c   1.000
_cell.angle_alpha   90.00
_cell.angle_beta   90.00
_cell.angle_gamma   90.00
#
_symmetry.space_group_name_H-M   'P 1'
#
loop_
_entity.id
_entity.type
_entity.pdbx_description
1 polymer ?
#
loop_
_entity_poly.entity_id
_entity_poly.type
_entity_poly.pdbx_seq_one_letter_code
_entity_poly.pdbx_strand_id
1 'polypeptide(L)'
;MVAPVVQWLFDHWHGAPWVNHRPRSRAVIGHSYGALLATRYAAATPGVGALGCLSGVFTEVTSGPAELLAAIPCTSFFMFAHRNGAEDLELPERSPLILKTRVDHYACIFNGEHFDYLDPGSSGTANRGPCPAIPQLSADLLALFIGSQLQSLTPISLDLTPPSVPLTPAQETLAIQWLQAQPRICGEEGCDVALQWMFGGEAHHRVIAPCPSG
;
A
#
# COMPACT_ATOMS: atom_id res chain seq x y z
N MET A 1 -7.11 12.63 -17.58
CA MET A 1 -7.19 13.84 -16.73
C MET A 1 -6.31 13.81 -15.48
N VAL A 2 -5.81 12.66 -15.01
CA VAL A 2 -4.94 12.61 -13.81
C VAL A 2 -3.56 13.24 -14.04
N ALA A 3 -2.92 12.96 -15.19
CA ALA A 3 -1.58 13.47 -15.46
C ALA A 3 -1.47 15.01 -15.39
N PRO A 4 -2.40 15.81 -15.94
CA PRO A 4 -2.40 17.25 -15.75
C PRO A 4 -2.49 17.71 -14.29
N VAL A 5 -3.31 17.05 -13.46
CA VAL A 5 -3.46 17.41 -12.03
C VAL A 5 -2.19 17.06 -11.26
N VAL A 6 -1.61 15.89 -11.51
CA VAL A 6 -0.36 15.48 -10.86
C VAL A 6 0.80 16.38 -11.29
N GLN A 7 0.86 16.75 -12.57
CA GLN A 7 1.85 17.71 -13.06
C GLN A 7 1.66 19.09 -12.41
N TRP A 8 0.41 19.56 -12.27
CA TRP A 8 0.13 20.79 -11.54
C TRP A 8 0.57 20.73 -10.08
N LEU A 9 0.35 19.61 -9.38
CA LEU A 9 0.83 19.43 -8.00
C LEU A 9 2.35 19.51 -7.91
N PHE A 10 3.06 19.02 -8.91
CA PHE A 10 4.52 19.06 -8.94
C PHE A 10 5.08 20.42 -9.31
N ASP A 11 4.38 21.16 -10.17
CA ASP A 11 4.95 22.39 -10.72
C ASP A 11 4.43 23.67 -10.06
N HIS A 12 3.21 23.64 -9.48
CA HIS A 12 2.47 24.85 -9.12
C HIS A 12 1.87 24.84 -7.71
N TRP A 13 1.79 23.68 -7.04
CA TRP A 13 1.36 23.64 -5.66
C TRP A 13 2.38 24.34 -4.76
N HIS A 14 1.95 24.97 -3.65
CA HIS A 14 2.87 25.68 -2.75
C HIS A 14 3.95 24.74 -2.15
N GLY A 15 3.68 23.44 -2.10
CA GLY A 15 4.63 22.41 -1.69
C GLY A 15 5.58 21.92 -2.79
N ALA A 16 5.41 22.37 -4.04
CA ALA A 16 6.22 21.97 -5.20
C ALA A 16 7.74 22.03 -4.97
N PRO A 17 8.32 23.06 -4.30
CA PRO A 17 9.76 23.10 -4.04
C PRO A 17 10.31 21.94 -3.20
N TRP A 18 9.43 21.26 -2.45
CA TRP A 18 9.76 20.11 -1.61
C TRP A 18 9.53 18.76 -2.31
N VAL A 19 8.95 18.78 -3.51
CA VAL A 19 8.71 17.58 -4.31
C VAL A 19 10.00 17.14 -4.98
N ASN A 20 10.35 15.88 -4.79
CA ASN A 20 11.48 15.29 -5.51
C ASN A 20 11.06 14.93 -6.93
N HIS A 21 11.53 15.69 -7.92
CA HIS A 21 11.23 15.51 -9.35
C HIS A 21 12.07 14.42 -10.05
N ARG A 22 13.01 13.77 -9.35
CA ARG A 22 13.85 12.75 -9.96
C ARG A 22 13.00 11.56 -10.45
N PRO A 23 13.46 10.83 -11.48
CA PRO A 23 12.82 9.57 -11.83
C PRO A 23 12.81 8.62 -10.62
N ARG A 24 11.70 7.91 -10.44
CA ARG A 24 11.53 6.88 -9.40
C ARG A 24 11.59 7.37 -7.95
N SER A 25 11.47 8.67 -7.69
CA SER A 25 11.37 9.22 -6.32
C SER A 25 9.93 9.40 -5.81
N ARG A 26 8.95 8.82 -6.51
CA ARG A 26 7.53 9.08 -6.29
C ARG A 26 6.77 7.78 -6.09
N ALA A 27 5.91 7.73 -5.08
CA ALA A 27 4.89 6.69 -4.95
C ALA A 27 3.54 7.24 -5.39
N VAL A 28 2.70 6.37 -5.94
CA VAL A 28 1.29 6.67 -6.19
C VAL A 28 0.48 5.62 -5.46
N ILE A 29 -0.52 6.07 -4.71
CA ILE A 29 -1.33 5.23 -3.84
C ILE A 29 -2.79 5.52 -4.15
N GLY A 30 -3.62 4.49 -4.13
CA GLY A 30 -5.06 4.69 -4.19
C GLY A 30 -5.82 3.58 -3.49
N HIS A 31 -7.06 3.89 -3.13
CA HIS A 31 -8.04 2.95 -2.59
C HIS A 31 -9.22 2.78 -3.57
N SER A 32 -9.78 1.57 -3.67
CA SER A 32 -10.96 1.32 -4.52
C SER A 32 -10.73 1.74 -5.99
N TYR A 33 -11.64 2.52 -6.57
CA TYR A 33 -11.46 3.17 -7.87
C TYR A 33 -10.22 4.07 -7.94
N GLY A 34 -9.83 4.68 -6.83
CA GLY A 34 -8.57 5.41 -6.71
C GLY A 34 -7.36 4.50 -6.91
N ALA A 35 -7.42 3.24 -6.48
CA ALA A 35 -6.36 2.26 -6.68
C ALA A 35 -6.26 1.85 -8.16
N LEU A 36 -7.40 1.64 -8.83
CA LEU A 36 -7.43 1.43 -10.28
C LEU A 36 -6.86 2.64 -11.04
N LEU A 37 -7.20 3.85 -10.59
CA LEU A 37 -6.69 5.09 -11.16
C LEU A 37 -5.18 5.25 -10.97
N ALA A 38 -4.69 4.98 -9.76
CA ALA A 38 -3.26 4.96 -9.43
C ALA A 38 -2.50 3.96 -10.30
N THR A 39 -3.08 2.77 -10.50
CA THR A 39 -2.51 1.72 -11.36
C THR A 39 -2.40 2.18 -12.81
N ARG A 40 -3.48 2.72 -13.38
CA ARG A 40 -3.45 3.28 -14.75
C ARG A 40 -2.44 4.41 -14.89
N TYR A 41 -2.34 5.27 -13.88
CA TYR A 41 -1.36 6.35 -13.86
C TYR A 41 0.07 5.82 -13.82
N ALA A 42 0.37 4.84 -12.95
CA ALA A 42 1.69 4.23 -12.85
C ALA A 42 2.10 3.50 -14.15
N ALA A 43 1.16 2.77 -14.78
CA ALA A 43 1.39 2.12 -16.07
C ALA A 43 1.68 3.11 -17.21
N ALA A 44 1.02 4.27 -17.20
CA ALA A 44 1.16 5.27 -18.26
C ALA A 44 2.28 6.31 -18.01
N THR A 45 2.88 6.35 -16.82
CA THR A 45 3.80 7.43 -16.42
C THR A 45 5.18 6.87 -16.07
N PRO A 46 6.16 6.97 -16.99
CA PRO A 46 7.54 6.63 -16.68
C PRO A 46 8.07 7.41 -15.47
N GLY A 47 8.80 6.73 -14.59
CA GLY A 47 9.44 7.36 -13.43
C GLY A 47 8.57 7.45 -12.17
N VAL A 48 7.45 6.73 -12.09
CA VAL A 48 6.88 6.32 -10.80
C VAL A 48 7.81 5.26 -10.18
N GLY A 49 8.16 5.44 -8.92
CA GLY A 49 9.09 4.56 -8.19
C GLY A 49 8.40 3.38 -7.52
N ALA A 50 7.19 3.60 -6.98
CA ALA A 50 6.39 2.58 -6.33
C ALA A 50 4.88 2.80 -6.54
N LEU A 51 4.10 1.73 -6.50
CA LEU A 51 2.64 1.76 -6.52
C LEU A 51 2.08 1.09 -5.26
N GLY A 52 1.17 1.77 -4.56
CA GLY A 52 0.33 1.18 -3.51
C GLY A 52 -1.11 1.05 -3.98
N CYS A 53 -1.66 -0.16 -3.97
CA CYS A 53 -3.01 -0.45 -4.44
C CYS A 53 -3.83 -1.08 -3.31
N LEU A 54 -4.75 -0.31 -2.73
CA LEU A 54 -5.61 -0.74 -1.63
C LEU A 54 -6.99 -1.11 -2.17
N SER A 55 -7.34 -2.40 -2.19
CA SER A 55 -8.66 -2.87 -2.63
C SER A 55 -9.07 -2.40 -4.02
N GLY A 56 -8.19 -2.54 -5.01
CA GLY A 56 -8.47 -2.09 -6.37
C GLY A 56 -9.59 -2.88 -7.06
N VAL A 57 -10.55 -2.17 -7.65
CA VAL A 57 -11.70 -2.75 -8.36
C VAL A 57 -11.32 -3.11 -9.81
N PHE A 58 -10.45 -4.12 -9.95
CA PHE A 58 -9.90 -4.51 -11.25
C PHE A 58 -10.90 -5.22 -12.18
N THR A 59 -12.04 -5.66 -11.64
CA THR A 59 -13.15 -6.24 -12.42
C THR A 59 -13.76 -5.25 -13.42
N GLU A 60 -13.59 -3.95 -13.20
CA GLU A 60 -14.09 -2.87 -14.07
C GLU A 60 -13.18 -2.59 -15.27
N VAL A 61 -12.07 -3.32 -15.41
CA VAL A 61 -11.15 -3.18 -16.55
C VAL A 61 -11.64 -4.00 -17.73
N THR A 62 -12.30 -3.34 -18.68
CA THR A 62 -12.91 -3.98 -19.86
C THR A 62 -11.92 -4.65 -20.81
N SER A 63 -10.68 -4.16 -20.91
CA SER A 63 -9.60 -4.79 -21.69
C SER A 63 -8.98 -6.01 -20.99
N GLY A 64 -9.44 -6.31 -19.77
CA GLY A 64 -8.88 -7.34 -18.91
C GLY A 64 -7.82 -6.76 -17.95
N PRO A 65 -7.86 -7.13 -16.65
CA PRO A 65 -6.92 -6.62 -15.66
C PRO A 65 -5.48 -7.10 -15.88
N ALA A 66 -5.28 -8.24 -16.54
CA ALA A 66 -3.96 -8.82 -16.81
C ALA A 66 -3.05 -7.88 -17.61
N GLU A 67 -3.58 -7.26 -18.68
CA GLU A 67 -2.83 -6.35 -19.55
C GLU A 67 -2.40 -5.09 -18.79
N LEU A 68 -3.32 -4.52 -18.00
CA LEU A 68 -3.04 -3.34 -17.19
C LEU A 68 -1.98 -3.63 -16.12
N LEU A 69 -2.09 -4.76 -15.41
CA LEU A 69 -1.13 -5.16 -14.38
C LEU A 69 0.26 -5.44 -14.97
N ALA A 70 0.32 -6.10 -16.13
CA ALA A 70 1.58 -6.37 -16.83
C ALA A 70 2.28 -5.09 -17.36
N ALA A 71 1.52 -4.01 -17.56
CA ALA A 71 2.05 -2.73 -18.03
C ALA A 71 2.67 -1.86 -16.92
N ILE A 72 2.60 -2.26 -15.64
CA ILE A 72 3.13 -1.46 -14.53
C ILE A 72 4.66 -1.59 -14.50
N PRO A 73 5.42 -0.48 -14.70
CA PRO A 73 6.88 -0.55 -14.81
C PRO A 73 7.61 -0.50 -13.46
N CYS A 74 6.89 -0.34 -12.35
CA CYS A 74 7.45 -0.12 -11.01
C CYS A 74 7.06 -1.21 -10.02
N THR A 75 7.85 -1.33 -8.94
CA THR A 75 7.52 -2.19 -7.82
C THR A 75 6.16 -1.81 -7.27
N SER A 76 5.30 -2.80 -7.04
CA SER A 76 3.93 -2.55 -6.61
C SER A 76 3.57 -3.39 -5.39
N PHE A 77 2.79 -2.80 -4.50
CA PHE A 77 2.24 -3.47 -3.34
C PHE A 77 0.72 -3.39 -3.37
N PHE A 78 0.08 -4.55 -3.37
CA PHE A 78 -1.36 -4.70 -3.46
C PHE A 78 -1.93 -5.20 -2.14
N MET A 79 -3.11 -4.73 -1.78
CA MET A 79 -3.84 -5.20 -0.61
C MET A 79 -5.26 -5.59 -0.99
N PHE A 80 -5.71 -6.75 -0.54
CA PHE A 80 -7.01 -7.33 -0.88
C PHE A 80 -7.76 -7.82 0.35
N ALA A 81 -9.08 -7.70 0.30
CA ALA A 81 -9.99 -8.23 1.29
C ALA A 81 -10.52 -9.58 0.81
N HIS A 82 -10.32 -10.64 1.60
CA HIS A 82 -10.76 -12.00 1.25
C HIS A 82 -12.29 -12.13 1.16
N ARG A 83 -13.06 -11.28 1.85
CA ARG A 83 -14.54 -11.38 1.89
C ARG A 83 -15.26 -10.57 0.81
N ASN A 84 -14.53 -9.88 -0.06
CA ASN A 84 -15.11 -9.11 -1.15
C ASN A 84 -14.85 -9.77 -2.51
N GLY A 85 -15.87 -10.36 -3.13
CA GLY A 85 -15.75 -11.02 -4.43
C GLY A 85 -15.30 -10.12 -5.60
N ALA A 86 -15.35 -8.80 -5.44
CA ALA A 86 -14.77 -7.86 -6.42
C ALA A 86 -13.24 -7.72 -6.30
N GLU A 87 -12.68 -8.08 -5.15
CA GLU A 87 -11.26 -7.98 -4.80
C GLU A 87 -10.57 -9.32 -4.61
N ASP A 88 -11.36 -10.37 -4.37
CA ASP A 88 -10.83 -11.68 -4.06
C ASP A 88 -10.05 -12.22 -5.25
N LEU A 89 -8.73 -12.16 -5.09
CA LEU A 89 -7.79 -12.71 -6.04
C LEU A 89 -7.56 -14.19 -5.80
N GLU A 90 -8.02 -14.81 -4.71
CA GLU A 90 -7.86 -16.26 -4.52
C GLU A 90 -8.80 -17.09 -5.41
N LEU A 91 -9.74 -16.45 -6.12
CA LEU A 91 -10.45 -17.10 -7.21
C LEU A 91 -9.42 -17.66 -8.23
N PRO A 92 -9.45 -18.96 -8.58
CA PRO A 92 -8.43 -19.63 -9.40
C PRO A 92 -8.12 -18.95 -10.74
N GLU A 93 -9.09 -18.19 -11.25
CA GLU A 93 -9.00 -17.41 -12.49
C GLU A 93 -8.40 -16.00 -12.34
N ARG A 94 -8.16 -15.53 -11.11
CA ARG A 94 -7.61 -14.20 -10.76
C ARG A 94 -6.28 -14.26 -10.00
N SER A 95 -6.01 -15.37 -9.29
CA SER A 95 -4.88 -15.54 -8.36
C SER A 95 -3.46 -15.51 -8.93
N PRO A 96 -3.21 -15.77 -10.23
CA PRO A 96 -1.84 -15.62 -10.73
C PRO A 96 -1.58 -14.27 -11.41
N LEU A 97 -2.54 -13.34 -11.51
CA LEU A 97 -2.35 -12.14 -12.34
C LEU A 97 -1.28 -11.19 -11.79
N ILE A 98 -1.23 -11.01 -10.47
CA ILE A 98 -0.20 -10.19 -9.82
C ILE A 98 1.13 -10.93 -9.79
N LEU A 99 1.13 -12.27 -9.81
CA LEU A 99 2.33 -13.09 -9.71
C LEU A 99 2.95 -13.43 -11.09
N LYS A 100 2.40 -12.92 -12.19
CA LYS A 100 2.84 -13.25 -13.57
C LYS A 100 3.60 -12.14 -14.29
N THR A 101 3.99 -11.07 -13.60
CA THR A 101 4.66 -9.93 -14.25
C THR A 101 6.18 -10.02 -14.14
N ARG A 102 6.88 -9.09 -14.82
CA ARG A 102 8.35 -9.00 -14.86
C ARG A 102 8.96 -8.18 -13.71
N VAL A 103 8.13 -7.58 -12.88
CA VAL A 103 8.55 -6.65 -11.82
C VAL A 103 8.11 -7.22 -10.49
N ASP A 104 8.90 -6.97 -9.44
CA ASP A 104 8.56 -7.42 -8.10
C ASP A 104 7.20 -6.84 -7.68
N HIS A 105 6.28 -7.75 -7.37
CA HIS A 105 4.97 -7.46 -6.84
C HIS A 105 4.81 -8.13 -5.49
N TYR A 106 4.27 -7.36 -4.57
CA TYR A 106 3.93 -7.80 -3.24
C TYR A 106 2.41 -7.72 -3.09
N ALA A 107 1.84 -8.66 -2.37
CA ALA A 107 0.43 -8.68 -2.05
C ALA A 107 0.23 -9.02 -0.58
N CYS A 108 -0.78 -8.39 0.02
CA CYS A 108 -1.24 -8.64 1.36
C CYS A 108 -2.74 -8.92 1.30
N ILE A 109 -3.15 -10.10 1.75
CA ILE A 109 -4.55 -10.51 1.79
C ILE A 109 -4.97 -10.55 3.25
N PHE A 110 -6.03 -9.81 3.55
CA PHE A 110 -6.59 -9.70 4.89
C PHE A 110 -7.94 -10.40 4.94
N ASN A 111 -8.24 -11.01 6.09
CA ASN A 111 -9.59 -11.42 6.46
C ASN A 111 -10.43 -10.19 6.84
N GLY A 112 -10.67 -9.32 5.86
CA GLY A 112 -11.34 -8.03 6.01
C GLY A 112 -12.39 -7.78 4.94
N GLU A 113 -12.84 -6.54 4.89
CA GLU A 113 -13.78 -5.94 3.94
C GLU A 113 -13.13 -4.80 3.14
N HIS A 114 -13.79 -4.35 2.07
CA HIS A 114 -13.28 -3.34 1.12
C HIS A 114 -12.66 -2.09 1.75
N PHE A 115 -13.20 -1.65 2.90
CA PHE A 115 -12.80 -0.40 3.52
C PHE A 115 -11.78 -0.57 4.65
N ASP A 116 -11.44 -1.81 5.07
CA ASP A 116 -10.62 -2.12 6.25
C ASP A 116 -9.22 -1.51 6.26
N TYR A 117 -8.74 -1.02 5.12
CA TYR A 117 -7.49 -0.28 4.97
C TYR A 117 -7.58 1.17 5.46
N LEU A 118 -8.79 1.71 5.59
CA LEU A 118 -9.04 3.10 5.96
C LEU A 118 -9.44 3.21 7.43
N ASP A 119 -9.06 4.34 8.04
CA ASP A 119 -9.51 4.70 9.38
C ASP A 119 -11.06 4.67 9.47
N PRO A 120 -11.65 4.00 10.49
CA PRO A 120 -13.10 3.93 10.64
C PRO A 120 -13.80 5.28 10.73
N GLY A 121 -13.17 6.29 11.35
CA GLY A 121 -13.69 7.65 11.43
C GLY A 121 -13.72 8.36 10.07
N SER A 122 -12.88 7.93 9.11
CA SER A 122 -12.82 8.52 7.77
C SER A 122 -13.79 7.92 6.75
N SER A 123 -14.36 6.74 7.04
CA SER A 123 -15.21 5.99 6.10
C SER A 123 -16.69 5.91 6.49
N GLY A 124 -17.10 6.49 7.63
CA GLY A 124 -18.47 6.39 8.13
C GLY A 124 -18.92 4.93 8.38
N THR A 125 -20.13 4.59 7.93
CA THR A 125 -20.79 3.29 8.17
C THR A 125 -20.42 2.21 7.15
N ALA A 126 -19.22 2.28 6.57
CA ALA A 126 -18.74 1.27 5.64
C ALA A 126 -18.71 -0.12 6.31
N ASN A 127 -18.95 -1.19 5.54
CA ASN A 127 -18.81 -2.55 6.03
C ASN A 127 -17.35 -2.83 6.42
N ARG A 128 -17.18 -3.53 7.54
CA ARG A 128 -15.89 -3.84 8.18
C ARG A 128 -15.80 -5.32 8.50
N GLY A 129 -14.62 -5.88 8.35
CA GLY A 129 -14.33 -7.27 8.70
C GLY A 129 -14.13 -7.45 10.20
N PRO A 130 -13.79 -8.69 10.62
CA PRO A 130 -13.60 -9.02 12.03
C PRO A 130 -12.36 -8.36 12.66
N CYS A 131 -11.34 -7.99 11.88
CA CYS A 131 -10.09 -7.49 12.43
C CYS A 131 -10.01 -5.95 12.48
N PRO A 132 -10.06 -5.32 13.67
CA PRO A 132 -9.95 -3.87 13.80
C PRO A 132 -8.53 -3.33 13.58
N ALA A 133 -7.52 -4.21 13.51
CA ALA A 133 -6.12 -3.82 13.33
C ALA A 133 -5.71 -3.59 11.86
N ILE A 134 -6.55 -3.97 10.88
CA ILE A 134 -6.23 -3.86 9.44
C ILE A 134 -5.87 -2.42 9.02
N PRO A 135 -6.54 -1.34 9.48
CA PRO A 135 -6.18 0.01 9.03
C PRO A 135 -4.73 0.37 9.39
N GLN A 136 -4.34 0.15 10.65
CA GLN A 136 -2.99 0.44 11.11
C GLN A 136 -1.96 -0.47 10.43
N LEU A 137 -2.27 -1.76 10.31
CA LEU A 137 -1.37 -2.73 9.68
C LEU A 137 -1.14 -2.41 8.20
N SER A 138 -2.18 -2.00 7.50
CA SER A 138 -2.11 -1.56 6.11
C SER A 138 -1.24 -0.31 5.98
N ALA A 139 -1.43 0.67 6.86
CA ALA A 139 -0.58 1.88 6.87
C ALA A 139 0.89 1.55 7.14
N ASP A 140 1.17 0.71 8.14
CA ASP A 140 2.52 0.30 8.53
C ASP A 140 3.23 -0.44 7.40
N LEU A 141 2.58 -1.44 6.79
CA LEU A 141 3.13 -2.22 5.68
C LEU A 141 3.35 -1.36 4.44
N LEU A 142 2.42 -0.45 4.14
CA LEU A 142 2.54 0.46 3.01
C LEU A 142 3.67 1.47 3.21
N ALA A 143 3.81 2.01 4.43
CA ALA A 143 4.91 2.90 4.78
C ALA A 143 6.27 2.19 4.67
N LEU A 144 6.37 0.97 5.20
CA LEU A 144 7.56 0.13 5.07
C LEU A 144 7.90 -0.15 3.60
N PHE A 145 6.89 -0.53 2.81
CA PHE A 145 7.05 -0.76 1.38
C PHE A 145 7.59 0.50 0.69
N ILE A 146 6.93 1.65 0.84
CA ILE A 146 7.35 2.90 0.20
C ILE A 146 8.76 3.31 0.64
N GLY A 147 9.05 3.22 1.94
CA GLY A 147 10.38 3.53 2.48
C GLY A 147 11.49 2.63 1.95
N SER A 148 11.18 1.36 1.64
CA SER A 148 12.14 0.43 1.01
C SER A 148 12.37 0.71 -0.47
N GLN A 149 11.37 1.24 -1.17
CA GLN A 149 11.43 1.46 -2.62
C GLN A 149 11.92 2.84 -3.01
N LEU A 150 11.66 3.85 -2.18
CA LEU A 150 11.98 5.24 -2.47
C LEU A 150 13.13 5.71 -1.58
N GLN A 151 14.22 6.12 -2.22
CA GLN A 151 15.29 6.83 -1.53
C GLN A 151 14.96 8.33 -1.46
N SER A 152 14.79 8.85 -0.24
CA SER A 152 14.81 10.29 -0.04
C SER A 152 16.26 10.77 -0.11
N LEU A 153 16.60 11.42 -1.22
CA LEU A 153 17.86 12.14 -1.42
C LEU A 153 17.65 13.65 -1.28
N THR A 154 16.59 14.07 -0.60
CA THR A 154 16.43 15.45 -0.17
C THR A 154 17.49 15.70 0.88
N PRO A 155 18.46 16.61 0.67
CA PRO A 155 19.43 16.95 1.68
C PRO A 155 18.66 17.49 2.88
N ILE A 156 18.61 16.71 3.95
CA ILE A 156 18.15 17.21 5.24
C ILE A 156 19.27 18.13 5.71
N SER A 157 18.97 19.43 5.89
CA SER A 157 19.98 20.34 6.42
C SER A 157 20.48 19.80 7.76
N LEU A 158 21.79 19.74 7.94
CA LEU A 158 22.38 19.38 9.23
C LEU A 158 22.05 20.42 10.31
N ASP A 159 21.58 21.60 9.90
CA ASP A 159 21.11 22.67 10.78
C ASP A 159 19.65 22.49 11.22
N LEU A 160 18.97 21.41 10.79
CA LEU A 160 17.69 21.05 11.39
C LEU A 160 17.95 20.59 12.83
N THR A 161 17.74 21.50 13.78
CA THR A 161 17.50 21.10 15.16
C THR A 161 16.16 20.38 15.19
N PRO A 162 16.12 19.10 15.64
CA PRO A 162 14.86 18.46 15.96
C PRO A 162 14.10 19.41 16.90
N PRO A 163 12.82 19.71 16.62
CA PRO A 163 12.06 20.54 17.55
C PRO A 163 12.10 19.85 18.92
N SER A 164 12.40 20.63 19.97
CA SER A 164 12.35 20.13 21.35
C SER A 164 10.88 19.96 21.72
N VAL A 165 10.32 18.84 21.27
CA VAL A 165 8.98 18.41 21.65
C VAL A 165 9.17 17.44 22.80
N PRO A 166 8.66 17.71 24.00
CA PRO A 166 8.62 16.71 25.05
C PRO A 166 7.71 15.58 24.56
N LEU A 167 8.33 14.50 24.08
CA LEU A 167 7.60 13.30 23.72
C LEU A 167 7.24 12.58 25.02
N THR A 168 5.97 12.23 25.15
CA THR A 168 5.55 11.25 26.16
C THR A 168 6.23 9.90 25.87
N PRO A 169 6.41 9.02 26.86
CA PRO A 169 6.94 7.68 26.62
C PRO A 169 6.20 6.90 25.51
N ALA A 170 4.90 7.16 25.34
CA ALA A 170 4.10 6.62 24.23
C ALA A 170 4.52 7.15 22.86
N GLN A 171 4.84 8.44 22.74
CA GLN A 171 5.32 9.08 21.51
C GLN A 171 6.78 8.70 21.17
N GLU A 172 7.63 8.50 22.18
CA GLU A 172 8.99 7.95 21.98
C GLU A 172 8.92 6.52 21.43
N THR A 173 8.03 5.71 21.99
CA THR A 173 7.75 4.36 21.48
C THR A 173 7.20 4.40 20.05
N LEU A 174 6.34 5.37 19.74
CA LEU A 174 5.78 5.60 18.40
C LEU A 174 6.85 5.97 17.36
N ALA A 175 7.85 6.75 17.77
CA ALA A 175 8.95 7.18 16.90
C ALA A 175 9.99 6.06 16.65
N ILE A 176 10.06 5.07 17.54
CA ILE A 176 11.06 3.99 17.50
C ILE A 176 10.48 2.69 16.89
N GLN A 177 9.18 2.43 17.04
CA GLN A 177 8.59 1.16 16.58
C GLN A 177 8.22 1.21 15.10
N TRP A 178 8.89 0.36 14.31
CA TRP A 178 8.72 0.28 12.86
C TRP A 178 7.43 -0.39 12.37
N LEU A 179 6.60 -0.99 13.23
CA LEU A 179 5.31 -1.60 12.87
C LEU A 179 4.39 -1.64 14.11
N GLN A 180 3.69 -0.55 14.40
CA GLN A 180 2.81 -0.43 15.59
C GLN A 180 1.69 -1.47 15.66
N ALA A 181 1.31 -2.02 14.51
CA ALA A 181 0.27 -3.03 14.42
C ALA A 181 0.70 -4.42 14.89
N GLN A 182 2.00 -4.76 14.91
CA GLN A 182 2.45 -6.13 15.19
C GLN A 182 1.92 -6.67 16.54
N PRO A 183 1.99 -5.94 17.67
CA PRO A 183 1.45 -6.43 18.93
C PRO A 183 -0.08 -6.54 18.94
N ARG A 184 -0.78 -5.79 18.08
CA ARG A 184 -2.25 -5.75 18.00
C ARG A 184 -2.84 -6.91 17.19
N ILE A 185 -2.03 -7.57 16.36
CA ILE A 185 -2.44 -8.76 15.60
C ILE A 185 -2.33 -10.01 16.47
N CYS A 186 -1.45 -9.99 17.47
CA CYS A 186 -1.28 -11.09 18.40
C CYS A 186 -2.53 -11.25 19.29
N GLY A 187 -3.29 -12.33 19.06
CA GLY A 187 -4.40 -12.73 19.93
C GLY A 187 -5.79 -12.19 19.54
N GLU A 188 -5.89 -11.37 18.50
CA GLU A 188 -7.18 -10.88 17.98
C GLU A 188 -7.76 -11.88 16.96
N GLU A 189 -9.00 -12.30 17.17
CA GLU A 189 -9.70 -13.22 16.29
C GLU A 189 -9.94 -12.58 14.90
N GLY A 190 -9.64 -13.32 13.83
CA GLY A 190 -9.82 -12.85 12.45
C GLY A 190 -8.76 -11.85 11.95
N CYS A 191 -7.69 -11.62 12.71
CA CYS A 191 -6.55 -10.78 12.27
C CYS A 191 -5.46 -11.57 11.53
N ASP A 192 -5.82 -12.66 10.86
CA ASP A 192 -4.90 -13.38 9.99
C ASP A 192 -4.54 -12.56 8.73
N VAL A 193 -3.26 -12.64 8.36
CA VAL A 193 -2.73 -11.93 7.19
C VAL A 193 -1.91 -12.89 6.34
N ALA A 194 -2.26 -13.01 5.06
CA ALA A 194 -1.48 -13.75 4.09
C ALA A 194 -0.64 -12.78 3.26
N LEU A 195 0.68 -12.91 3.35
CA LEU A 195 1.65 -12.19 2.54
C LEU A 195 2.03 -13.06 1.34
N GLN A 196 1.99 -12.48 0.15
CA GLN A 196 2.42 -13.12 -1.09
C GLN A 196 3.38 -12.19 -1.84
N TRP A 197 4.40 -12.74 -2.51
CA TRP A 197 5.31 -11.91 -3.30
C TRP A 197 5.97 -12.69 -4.44
N MET A 198 6.39 -11.95 -5.47
CA MET A 198 7.29 -12.44 -6.51
C MET A 198 8.70 -11.95 -6.24
N PHE A 199 9.68 -12.83 -6.32
CA PHE A 199 11.09 -12.48 -6.29
C PHE A 199 11.87 -13.36 -7.26
N GLY A 200 12.61 -12.74 -8.18
CA GLY A 200 13.40 -13.50 -9.17
C GLY A 200 12.58 -14.41 -10.10
N GLY A 201 11.28 -14.14 -10.28
CA GLY A 201 10.37 -14.98 -11.05
C GLY A 201 9.78 -16.16 -10.28
N GLU A 202 10.07 -16.29 -8.99
CA GLU A 202 9.47 -17.29 -8.10
C GLU A 202 8.38 -16.66 -7.20
N ALA A 203 7.28 -17.40 -7.01
CA ALA A 203 6.20 -17.00 -6.12
C ALA A 203 6.46 -17.53 -4.72
N HIS A 204 6.25 -16.66 -3.72
CA HIS A 204 6.41 -16.97 -2.31
C HIS A 204 5.17 -16.56 -1.53
N HIS A 205 4.93 -17.23 -0.40
CA HIS A 205 3.77 -17.02 0.44
C HIS A 205 4.09 -17.28 1.92
N ARG A 206 3.50 -16.48 2.81
CA ARG A 206 3.55 -16.65 4.26
C ARG A 206 2.24 -16.20 4.89
N VAL A 207 1.64 -17.06 5.71
CA VAL A 207 0.55 -16.67 6.62
C VAL A 207 1.14 -16.22 7.95
N ILE A 208 0.72 -15.06 8.42
CA ILE A 208 0.94 -14.57 9.77
C ILE A 208 -0.35 -14.81 10.54
N ALA A 209 -0.34 -15.85 11.37
CA ALA A 209 -1.43 -16.17 12.28
C ALA A 209 -1.32 -15.33 13.58
N PRO A 210 -2.44 -15.12 14.30
CA PRO A 210 -2.41 -14.56 15.64
C PRO A 210 -1.44 -15.35 16.53
N CYS A 211 -0.62 -14.63 17.30
CA CYS A 211 0.32 -15.23 18.25
C CYS A 211 -0.46 -16.09 19.26
N PRO A 212 0.06 -17.26 19.68
CA PRO A 212 -0.58 -18.05 20.72
C PRO A 212 -0.72 -17.20 21.99
N SER A 213 -1.91 -17.16 22.58
CA SER A 213 -2.16 -16.51 23.86
C SER A 213 -1.28 -17.18 24.93
N GLY A 214 -0.26 -16.45 25.40
CA GLY A 214 0.61 -16.87 26.49
C GLY A 214 -0.04 -16.73 27.86
#